data_AF-A0A448NPH7-F1
#
_entry.id   AF-A0A448NPH7-F1
#
_cell.length_a   1.000
_cell.length_b   1.000
_cell.length_c   1.000
_cell.angle_alpha   90.00
_cell.angle_beta   90.00
_cell.angle_gamma   90.00
#
_symmetry.space_group_name_H-M   'P 1'
#
loop_
_entity.id
_entity.type
_entity.pdbx_description
1 polymer ?
#
loop_
_entity_poly.entity_id
_entity_poly.type
_entity_poly.pdbx_seq_one_letter_code
_entity_poly.pdbx_strand_id
1 'polypeptide(L)'
;MEFKIDQLEDWQKVIDEILPKLEYNILLLKGNLGAGKTTFTQFLLKNLGSDDDVSSPTYAIVNEYDTPKGNVFHFDLYRLKSADEVEDIGMHEYLNNAFLSIIEWPEVYEDELAHFPHHEMTIDNNGEYRRVKFTSILPF
;
A
#
# COMPACT_ATOMS: atom_id res chain seq x y z
N MET A 1 -8.73 -10.24 7.58
CA MET A 1 -9.93 -9.44 7.89
C MET A 1 -10.63 -9.07 6.59
N GLU A 2 -11.95 -8.95 6.60
CA GLU A 2 -12.72 -8.54 5.43
C GLU A 2 -13.68 -7.39 5.78
N PHE A 3 -13.82 -6.44 4.86
CA PHE A 3 -14.61 -5.23 5.04
C PHE A 3 -15.43 -4.95 3.78
N LYS A 4 -16.57 -4.29 3.99
CA LYS A 4 -17.42 -3.74 2.94
C LYS A 4 -17.33 -2.21 2.98
N ILE A 5 -17.03 -1.59 1.86
CA ILE A 5 -16.95 -0.14 1.68
C ILE A 5 -18.06 0.30 0.73
N ASP A 6 -19.05 1.00 1.27
CA ASP A 6 -20.17 1.56 0.50
C ASP A 6 -20.00 3.07 0.29
N GLN A 7 -19.38 3.76 1.26
CA GLN A 7 -19.13 5.21 1.25
C GLN A 7 -17.70 5.55 1.69
N LEU A 8 -17.28 6.80 1.48
CA LEU A 8 -15.90 7.23 1.72
C LEU A 8 -15.50 7.08 3.21
N GLU A 9 -16.45 7.32 4.11
CA GLU A 9 -16.27 7.25 5.56
C GLU A 9 -16.01 5.83 6.06
N ASP A 10 -16.39 4.80 5.28
CA ASP A 10 -16.11 3.41 5.65
C ASP A 10 -14.61 3.09 5.63
N TRP A 11 -13.81 3.85 4.88
CA TRP A 11 -12.34 3.71 4.89
C TRP A 11 -11.76 3.99 6.27
N GLN A 12 -12.30 4.95 7.02
CA GLN A 12 -11.82 5.24 8.37
C GLN A 12 -11.98 4.01 9.28
N LYS A 13 -13.10 3.28 9.17
CA LYS A 13 -13.32 2.04 9.94
C LYS A 13 -12.29 0.96 9.59
N VAL A 14 -11.92 0.87 8.32
CA VAL A 14 -10.86 -0.05 7.87
C VAL A 14 -9.51 0.34 8.46
N ILE A 15 -9.18 1.64 8.49
CA ILE A 15 -7.96 2.13 9.14
C ILE A 15 -7.95 1.81 10.63
N ASP A 16 -9.03 2.10 11.35
CA ASP A 16 -9.12 1.87 12.79
C ASP A 16 -8.86 0.39 13.15
N GLU A 17 -9.27 -0.53 12.29
CA GLU A 17 -9.07 -1.97 12.46
C GLU A 17 -7.70 -2.48 12.00
N ILE A 18 -7.12 -1.90 10.96
CA ILE A 18 -5.85 -2.36 10.37
C ILE A 18 -4.64 -1.71 11.04
N LEU A 19 -4.71 -0.42 11.38
CA LEU A 19 -3.58 0.33 11.90
C LEU A 19 -2.94 -0.31 13.15
N PRO A 20 -3.70 -0.83 14.13
CA PRO A 20 -3.12 -1.54 15.29
C PRO A 20 -2.48 -2.89 14.94
N LYS A 21 -2.75 -3.42 13.74
CA LYS A 21 -2.29 -4.73 13.24
C LYS A 21 -1.19 -4.61 12.19
N LEU A 22 -0.73 -3.40 11.87
CA LEU A 22 0.41 -3.18 10.98
C LEU A 22 1.73 -3.52 11.71
N GLU A 23 2.08 -4.81 11.69
CA GLU A 23 3.29 -5.35 12.33
C GLU A 23 4.55 -5.32 11.43
N TYR A 24 4.37 -5.37 10.10
CA TYR A 24 5.42 -5.30 9.09
C TYR A 24 5.43 -3.96 8.37
N ASN A 25 6.62 -3.57 7.90
CA ASN A 25 6.83 -2.31 7.19
C ASN A 25 6.52 -2.40 5.69
N ILE A 26 5.94 -3.48 5.20
CA ILE A 26 5.52 -3.64 3.80
C ILE A 26 4.02 -3.87 3.74
N LEU A 27 3.31 -3.05 2.95
CA LEU A 27 1.89 -3.18 2.68
C LEU A 27 1.64 -3.17 1.18
N LEU A 28 1.24 -4.32 0.65
CA LEU A 28 0.91 -4.51 -0.77
C LEU A 28 -0.56 -4.18 -1.02
N LEU A 29 -0.83 -3.29 -1.96
CA LEU A 29 -2.19 -2.89 -2.37
C LEU A 29 -2.50 -3.43 -3.76
N LYS A 30 -3.38 -4.44 -3.80
CA LYS A 30 -3.86 -5.10 -5.02
C LYS A 30 -5.30 -4.70 -5.33
N GLY A 31 -5.62 -4.59 -6.61
CA GLY A 31 -6.98 -4.29 -7.06
C GLY A 31 -6.98 -3.54 -8.39
N ASN A 32 -8.11 -3.58 -9.10
CA ASN A 32 -8.23 -2.99 -10.42
C ASN A 32 -8.03 -1.46 -10.42
N LEU A 33 -7.86 -0.87 -11.61
CA LEU A 33 -7.83 0.58 -11.78
C LEU A 33 -9.12 1.20 -11.22
N GLY A 34 -9.00 2.24 -10.41
CA GLY A 34 -10.14 2.88 -9.74
C GLY A 34 -10.73 2.09 -8.57
N ALA A 35 -10.11 0.98 -8.14
CA ALA A 35 -10.57 0.21 -6.98
C ALA A 35 -10.49 1.03 -5.68
N GLY A 36 -9.62 2.04 -5.59
CA GLY A 36 -9.48 2.91 -4.41
C GLY A 36 -8.21 2.69 -3.60
N LYS A 37 -7.17 2.10 -4.21
CA LYS A 37 -5.84 1.91 -3.59
C LYS A 37 -5.25 3.23 -3.06
N THR A 38 -5.12 4.24 -3.92
CA THR A 38 -4.63 5.56 -3.50
C THR A 38 -5.56 6.24 -2.48
N THR A 39 -6.88 6.05 -2.57
CA THR A 39 -7.83 6.55 -1.56
C THR A 39 -7.56 5.92 -0.20
N PHE A 40 -7.32 4.62 -0.14
CA PHE A 40 -6.89 3.96 1.09
C PHE A 40 -5.57 4.54 1.62
N THR A 41 -4.57 4.73 0.75
CA THR A 41 -3.27 5.33 1.11
C THR A 41 -3.43 6.73 1.73
N GLN A 42 -4.30 7.57 1.17
CA GLN A 42 -4.64 8.89 1.73
C GLN A 42 -5.18 8.80 3.15
N PHE A 43 -6.14 7.90 3.40
CA PHE A 43 -6.69 7.69 4.73
C PHE A 43 -5.65 7.14 5.71
N LEU A 44 -4.80 6.22 5.26
CA LEU A 44 -3.75 5.63 6.08
C LEU A 44 -2.71 6.68 6.50
N LEU A 45 -2.16 7.45 5.56
CA LEU A 45 -1.14 8.46 5.83
C LEU A 45 -1.65 9.57 6.75
N LYS A 46 -2.90 10.01 6.55
CA LYS A 46 -3.55 10.96 7.47
C LYS A 46 -3.62 10.43 8.91
N ASN A 47 -3.98 9.16 9.08
CA ASN A 47 -4.05 8.53 10.40
C ASN A 47 -2.68 8.17 10.99
N LEU A 48 -1.66 8.05 10.14
CA LEU A 48 -0.26 7.99 10.56
C LEU A 48 0.30 9.35 10.97
N GLY A 49 -0.45 10.44 10.73
CA GLY A 49 -0.08 11.80 11.14
C GLY A 49 0.78 12.54 10.13
N SER A 50 0.76 12.15 8.85
CA SER A 50 1.34 12.96 7.78
C SER A 50 0.44 14.16 7.47
N ASP A 51 1.05 15.33 7.28
CA ASP A 51 0.40 16.56 6.82
C ASP A 51 0.56 16.77 5.30
N ASP A 52 1.17 15.80 4.59
CA ASP A 52 1.47 15.90 3.17
C ASP A 52 0.24 15.67 2.27
N ASP A 53 0.24 16.30 1.10
CA ASP A 53 -0.77 16.07 0.07
C ASP A 53 -0.50 14.74 -0.66
N VAL A 54 -1.26 13.71 -0.29
CA VAL A 54 -1.10 12.36 -0.83
C VAL A 54 -1.76 12.22 -2.20
N SER A 55 -0.95 11.84 -3.19
CA SER A 55 -1.39 11.56 -4.56
C SER A 55 -0.76 10.27 -5.08
N SER A 56 -1.35 9.70 -6.14
CA SER A 56 -0.80 8.48 -6.74
C SER A 56 0.54 8.79 -7.43
N PRO A 57 1.62 8.04 -7.11
CA PRO A 57 2.95 8.26 -7.67
C PRO A 57 3.09 7.64 -9.07
N THR A 58 2.01 7.40 -9.83
CA THR A 58 2.07 6.69 -11.12
C THR A 58 3.15 7.19 -12.11
N TYR A 59 3.52 8.48 -12.07
CA TYR A 59 4.60 9.04 -12.90
C TYR A 59 5.95 9.18 -12.16
N ALA A 60 5.91 9.45 -10.86
CA ALA A 60 7.11 9.55 -10.03
C ALA A 60 7.68 8.18 -9.65
N ILE A 61 6.87 7.11 -9.82
CA ILE A 61 7.05 5.73 -9.35
C ILE A 61 7.00 5.63 -7.82
N VAL A 62 7.64 6.55 -7.11
CA VAL A 62 7.66 6.65 -5.65
C VAL A 62 7.36 8.08 -5.20
N ASN A 63 6.52 8.20 -4.16
CA ASN A 63 6.41 9.41 -3.34
C ASN A 63 6.90 9.08 -1.92
N GLU A 64 7.52 10.06 -1.28
CA GLU A 64 7.95 9.99 0.13
C GLU A 64 7.08 10.92 0.96
N TYR A 65 6.66 10.44 2.13
CA TYR A 65 5.84 11.18 3.06
C TYR A 65 6.40 11.10 4.47
N ASP A 66 6.42 12.25 5.15
CA ASP A 66 6.90 12.34 6.51
C ASP A 66 5.77 11.98 7.49
N THR A 67 6.10 11.17 8.50
CA THR A 67 5.21 10.88 9.63
C THR A 67 5.97 10.98 10.94
N PRO A 68 5.28 11.18 12.09
CA PRO A 68 5.92 11.15 13.41
C PRO A 68 6.67 9.85 13.75
N LYS A 69 6.43 8.75 13.02
CA LYS A 69 7.08 7.45 13.24
C LYS A 69 8.24 7.18 12.28
N GLY A 70 8.46 8.05 11.28
CA GLY A 70 9.46 7.87 10.23
C GLY A 70 8.83 7.91 8.84
N ASN A 71 9.68 7.71 7.82
CA ASN A 71 9.29 7.96 6.42
C ASN A 71 8.41 6.83 5.90
N VAL A 72 7.37 7.21 5.18
CA VAL A 72 6.49 6.30 4.44
C VAL A 72 6.75 6.46 2.96
N PHE A 73 7.08 5.36 2.30
CA PHE A 73 7.27 5.35 0.85
C PHE A 73 6.04 4.75 0.18
N HIS A 74 5.48 5.47 -0.77
CA HIS A 74 4.34 5.01 -1.56
C HIS A 74 4.83 4.75 -2.98
N PHE A 75 4.76 3.50 -3.40
CA PHE A 75 5.10 3.05 -4.74
C PHE A 75 3.85 2.75 -5.56
N ASP A 76 3.93 3.01 -6.85
CA ASP A 76 2.98 2.53 -7.85
C ASP A 76 3.75 1.88 -9.00
N LEU A 77 3.77 0.55 -9.01
CA LEU A 77 4.55 -0.22 -9.99
C LEU A 77 3.76 -0.52 -11.27
N TYR A 78 2.56 0.05 -11.46
CA TYR A 78 1.67 -0.22 -12.61
C TYR A 78 2.34 -0.08 -13.98
N ARG A 79 3.35 0.80 -14.09
CA ARG A 79 4.06 1.08 -15.35
C ARG A 79 5.33 0.28 -15.55
N LEU A 80 5.85 -0.34 -14.50
CA LEU A 80 7.08 -1.11 -14.54
C LEU A 80 6.80 -2.48 -15.16
N LYS A 81 7.76 -2.97 -15.96
CA LYS A 81 7.56 -4.13 -16.82
C LYS A 81 8.34 -5.36 -16.38
N SER A 82 9.32 -5.19 -15.51
CA SER A 82 10.14 -6.28 -14.97
C SER A 82 10.59 -5.96 -13.55
N ALA A 83 10.95 -7.02 -12.82
CA ALA A 83 11.60 -6.90 -11.53
C ALA A 83 12.90 -6.07 -11.62
N ASP A 84 13.69 -6.23 -12.68
CA ASP A 84 14.91 -5.43 -12.91
C ASP A 84 14.63 -3.92 -12.93
N GLU A 85 13.53 -3.46 -13.53
CA GLU A 85 13.16 -2.03 -13.50
C GLU A 85 12.82 -1.55 -12.07
N VAL A 86 12.34 -2.44 -11.21
CA VAL A 86 12.05 -2.17 -9.78
C VAL A 86 13.33 -2.19 -8.94
N GLU A 87 14.30 -3.03 -9.30
CA GLU A 87 15.63 -3.02 -8.69
C GLU A 87 16.40 -1.74 -9.04
N ASP A 88 16.33 -1.30 -10.30
CA ASP A 88 17.03 -0.12 -10.80
C ASP A 88 16.60 1.18 -10.11
N ILE A 89 15.37 1.24 -9.58
CA ILE A 89 14.89 2.38 -8.77
C ILE A 89 15.37 2.33 -7.31
N GLY A 90 16.07 1.27 -6.90
CA GLY A 90 16.61 1.11 -5.55
C GLY A 90 15.60 0.62 -4.51
N MET A 91 14.62 -0.20 -4.91
CA MET A 91 13.54 -0.69 -4.02
C MET A 91 14.05 -1.23 -2.68
N HIS A 92 15.11 -2.04 -2.68
CA HIS A 92 15.69 -2.59 -1.45
C HIS A 92 16.15 -1.54 -0.44
N GLU A 93 16.70 -0.40 -0.89
CA GLU A 93 17.14 0.66 0.01
C GLU A 93 15.94 1.33 0.70
N TYR A 94 14.86 1.54 -0.04
CA TYR A 94 13.62 2.07 0.52
C TYR A 94 13.01 1.11 1.55
N LEU A 95 12.88 -0.18 1.20
CA LEU A 95 12.31 -1.20 2.09
C LEU A 95 13.06 -1.27 3.44
N ASN A 96 14.39 -1.10 3.42
CA ASN A 96 15.20 -1.15 4.64
C ASN A 96 15.12 0.10 5.51
N ASN A 97 14.80 1.27 4.92
CA ASN A 97 14.75 2.55 5.63
C ASN A 97 13.33 3.04 5.94
N ALA A 98 12.31 2.34 5.44
CA ALA A 98 10.91 2.71 5.61
C ALA A 98 10.41 2.43 7.02
N PHE A 99 9.68 3.39 7.60
CA PHE A 99 8.69 3.05 8.62
C PHE A 99 7.56 2.20 8.00
N LEU A 100 7.11 2.56 6.80
CA LEU A 100 6.15 1.77 6.02
C LEU A 100 6.35 2.00 4.52
N SER A 101 6.34 0.93 3.73
CA SER A 101 6.32 0.92 2.28
C SER A 101 4.95 0.45 1.81
N ILE A 102 4.20 1.35 1.16
CA ILE A 102 2.89 1.09 0.57
C ILE A 102 3.11 0.86 -0.92
N ILE A 103 2.87 -0.35 -1.42
CA ILE A 103 3.19 -0.73 -2.80
C ILE A 103 1.89 -1.04 -3.55
N GLU A 104 1.48 -0.13 -4.42
CA GLU A 104 0.40 -0.38 -5.38
C GLU A 104 0.89 -1.19 -6.57
N TRP A 105 0.07 -2.13 -7.03
CA TRP A 105 0.36 -3.01 -8.18
C TRP A 105 1.67 -3.80 -8.02
N PRO A 106 1.81 -4.58 -6.95
CA PRO A 106 3.05 -5.30 -6.65
C PRO A 106 3.38 -6.41 -7.64
N GLU A 107 2.50 -6.75 -8.59
CA GLU A 107 2.52 -8.00 -9.35
C GLU A 107 3.83 -8.24 -10.12
N VAL A 108 4.50 -7.17 -10.58
CA VAL A 108 5.76 -7.27 -11.33
C VAL A 108 6.97 -7.64 -10.45
N TYR A 109 6.84 -7.49 -9.14
CA TYR A 109 7.90 -7.67 -8.14
C TYR A 109 7.45 -8.52 -6.95
N GLU A 110 6.31 -9.20 -7.08
CA GLU A 110 5.65 -9.92 -5.99
C GLU A 110 6.50 -11.09 -5.49
N ASP A 111 7.18 -11.79 -6.40
CA ASP A 111 8.05 -12.92 -6.06
C ASP A 111 9.22 -12.48 -5.16
N GLU A 112 9.82 -11.32 -5.41
CA GLU A 112 10.89 -10.78 -4.58
C GLU A 112 10.37 -10.29 -3.23
N LEU A 113 9.21 -9.63 -3.21
CA LEU A 113 8.55 -9.15 -1.99
C LEU A 113 8.11 -10.29 -1.07
N ALA A 114 7.84 -11.46 -1.63
CA ALA A 114 7.38 -12.61 -0.86
C ALA A 114 8.46 -13.22 0.05
N HIS A 115 9.73 -12.89 -0.17
CA HIS A 115 10.82 -13.21 0.76
C HIS A 115 10.80 -12.37 2.05
N PHE A 116 9.95 -11.35 2.13
CA PHE A 116 9.80 -10.48 3.29
C PHE A 116 8.46 -10.76 4.00
N PRO A 117 8.39 -10.67 5.34
CA PRO A 117 7.11 -10.60 6.01
C PRO A 117 6.41 -9.29 5.60
N HIS A 118 5.16 -9.40 5.15
CA HIS A 118 4.43 -8.26 4.61
C HIS A 118 2.93 -8.38 4.87
N HIS A 119 2.22 -7.27 4.71
CA HIS A 119 0.76 -7.24 4.68
C HIS A 119 0.27 -7.13 3.26
N GLU A 120 -0.87 -7.74 2.98
CA GLU A 120 -1.57 -7.62 1.71
C GLU A 120 -2.97 -7.09 1.93
N MET A 121 -3.35 -6.12 1.10
CA MET A 121 -4.71 -5.65 0.95
C MET A 121 -5.17 -5.85 -0.48
N THR A 122 -6.27 -6.59 -0.66
CA THR A 122 -6.97 -6.67 -1.95
C THR A 122 -8.24 -5.85 -1.89
N ILE A 123 -8.46 -5.00 -2.91
CA ILE A 123 -9.64 -4.17 -3.07
C ILE A 123 -10.35 -4.56 -4.37
N ASP A 124 -11.51 -5.19 -4.24
CA ASP A 124 -12.36 -5.58 -5.35
C ASP A 124 -13.59 -4.67 -5.43
N ASN A 125 -13.86 -4.09 -6.60
CA ASN A 125 -15.01 -3.23 -6.84
C ASN A 125 -15.98 -3.92 -7.78
N ASN A 126 -17.16 -4.31 -7.26
CA ASN A 126 -18.18 -5.00 -8.04
C ASN A 126 -19.22 -4.07 -8.68
N GLY A 127 -19.04 -2.75 -8.56
CA GLY A 127 -19.94 -1.73 -9.09
C GLY A 127 -21.00 -1.24 -8.10
N GLU A 128 -21.29 -1.98 -7.02
CA GLU A 128 -22.18 -1.54 -5.95
C GLU A 128 -21.39 -1.08 -4.71
N TYR A 129 -20.36 -1.84 -4.36
CA TYR A 129 -19.51 -1.62 -3.20
C TYR A 129 -18.10 -2.15 -3.44
N ARG A 130 -17.17 -1.79 -2.56
CA ARG A 130 -15.82 -2.39 -2.55
C ARG A 130 -15.71 -3.42 -1.46
N ARG A 131 -15.18 -4.58 -1.79
CA ARG A 131 -14.76 -5.60 -0.81
C ARG A 131 -13.27 -5.41 -0.57
N VAL A 132 -12.90 -5.22 0.68
CA VAL A 132 -11.50 -5.09 1.10
C VAL A 132 -11.14 -6.31 1.92
N LYS A 133 -10.07 -7.01 1.55
CA LYS A 133 -9.48 -8.10 2.32
C LYS A 133 -8.08 -7.71 2.76
N PHE A 134 -7.78 -7.85 4.04
CA PHE A 134 -6.46 -7.61 4.62
C PHE A 134 -5.90 -8.89 5.25
N THR A 135 -4.65 -9.21 4.96
CA THR A 135 -3.96 -10.41 5.47
C THR A 135 -2.49 -10.09 5.79
N SER A 136 -1.96 -10.67 6.85
CA SER A 136 -0.52 -10.66 7.15
C SER A 136 0.10 -11.96 6.64
N ILE A 137 1.18 -11.85 5.89
CA ILE A 137 1.86 -12.94 5.19
C ILE A 137 3.25 -13.12 5.82
N LEU A 138 3.60 -14.36 6.13
CA LEU A 138 4.94 -14.74 6.53
C LEU A 138 5.76 -15.12 5.29
N PRO A 139 7.07 -14.85 5.29
CA PRO A 139 7.93 -15.23 4.18
C PRO A 139 7.97 -16.76 4.04
N PHE A 140 8.19 -17.25 2.83
CA PHE A 140 8.38 -18.67 2.54
C PHE A 140 9.84 -19.04 2.28
#